data_AF-A0A5E6M982-F1
#
_entry.id   AF-A0A5E6M982-F1
#
_cell.length_a   1.000
_cell.length_b   1.000
_cell.length_c   1.000
_cell.angle_alpha   90.00
_cell.angle_beta   90.00
_cell.angle_gamma   90.00
#
_symmetry.space_group_name_H-M   'P 1'
#
loop_
_entity.id
_entity.type
_entity.pdbx_description
1 polymer ?
#
loop_
_entity_poly.entity_id
_entity_poly.type
_entity_poly.pdbx_seq_one_letter_code
_entity_poly.pdbx_strand_id
1 'polypeptide(L)'
;MTMAIVGGVSEDAQFVEQKLADGRSSWENSAVFGQSSVKEALYTVAEECRSPNWDGYGAVPVSEEAYRLAYRFLEALPLGYAMPTVGVEPDGQITFEWHRSARRTLSVSIDPEGRVHYSALLGARKEHGEEPFFRELPQRVGELIDSLGSP
;
A
#
# COMPACT_ATOMS: atom_id res chain seq x y z
N MET A 1 -4.16 41.08 -21.16
CA MET A 1 -3.13 40.87 -20.12
C MET A 1 -3.89 40.82 -18.80
N THR A 2 -4.19 39.69 -18.16
CA THR A 2 -3.48 38.41 -18.02
C THR A 2 -4.51 37.33 -17.64
N MET A 3 -4.41 36.14 -18.24
CA MET A 3 -5.03 34.90 -17.73
C MET A 3 -3.91 33.97 -17.26
N ALA A 4 -4.01 33.49 -16.03
CA ALA A 4 -3.37 32.30 -15.48
C ALA A 4 -4.16 32.04 -14.18
N ILE A 5 -4.65 30.85 -13.85
CA ILE A 5 -3.88 29.61 -13.65
C ILE A 5 -4.83 28.43 -13.97
N VAL A 6 -4.49 27.62 -14.96
CA VAL A 6 -5.07 26.28 -15.10
C VAL A 6 -4.33 25.39 -14.12
N GLY A 7 -5.03 24.91 -13.10
CA GLY A 7 -4.51 23.93 -12.15
C GLY A 7 -4.22 22.62 -12.90
N GLY A 8 -2.96 22.19 -12.88
CA GLY A 8 -2.54 20.91 -13.41
C GLY A 8 -3.17 19.79 -12.59
N VAL A 9 -4.13 19.09 -13.19
CA VAL A 9 -4.58 17.79 -12.73
C VAL A 9 -3.81 16.79 -13.61
N SER A 10 -2.79 16.12 -13.06
CA SER A 10 -2.07 15.10 -13.81
C SER A 10 -3.00 13.91 -14.01
N GLU A 11 -3.07 13.39 -15.23
CA GLU A 11 -3.90 12.24 -15.63
C GLU A 11 -3.55 10.96 -14.82
N ASP A 12 -2.40 10.93 -14.14
CA ASP A 12 -1.94 9.83 -13.28
C ASP A 12 -2.80 9.62 -12.02
N ALA A 13 -3.52 10.66 -11.57
CA ALA A 13 -4.42 10.54 -10.42
C ALA A 13 -5.68 9.70 -10.72
N GLN A 14 -5.99 9.44 -12.00
CA GLN A 14 -7.18 8.70 -12.40
C GLN A 14 -6.99 7.17 -12.40
N PHE A 15 -5.76 6.67 -12.29
CA PHE A 15 -5.52 5.22 -12.26
C PHE A 15 -5.81 4.60 -10.87
N VAL A 16 -5.65 5.38 -9.79
CA VAL A 16 -5.93 4.93 -8.41
C VAL A 16 -7.44 4.94 -8.10
N GLU A 17 -8.22 5.74 -8.81
CA GLU A 17 -9.63 5.95 -8.47
C GLU A 17 -10.57 4.88 -9.06
N GLN A 18 -10.13 4.10 -10.06
CA GLN A 18 -11.01 3.15 -10.76
C GLN A 18 -11.01 1.72 -10.19
N LYS A 19 -10.15 1.40 -9.21
CA LYS A 19 -10.11 0.07 -8.55
C LYS A 19 -10.53 0.04 -7.07
N LEU A 20 -10.82 1.18 -6.45
CA LEU A 20 -11.18 1.24 -5.03
C LEU A 20 -12.69 1.32 -4.74
N ALA A 21 -13.53 1.30 -5.77
CA ALA A 21 -14.97 1.51 -5.61
C ALA A 21 -15.83 0.24 -5.44
N ASP A 22 -15.34 -0.96 -5.72
CA ASP A 22 -16.19 -2.16 -5.65
C ASP A 22 -15.61 -3.29 -4.78
N GLY A 23 -16.18 -3.39 -3.58
CA GLY A 23 -16.51 -4.68 -2.96
C GLY A 23 -15.44 -5.31 -2.06
N ARG A 24 -15.42 -4.92 -0.78
CA ARG A 24 -15.14 -5.85 0.34
C ARG A 24 -15.43 -5.26 1.74
N SER A 25 -16.55 -4.54 1.87
CA SER A 25 -17.11 -4.30 3.21
C SER A 25 -17.76 -5.58 3.73
N SER A 26 -17.33 -5.99 4.93
CA SER A 26 -17.87 -7.05 5.79
C SER A 26 -17.39 -8.47 5.47
N TRP A 27 -17.01 -9.21 6.52
CA TRP A 27 -16.76 -10.67 6.61
C TRP A 27 -15.31 -11.21 6.59
N GLU A 28 -14.39 -10.65 7.38
CA GLU A 28 -13.14 -11.36 7.79
C GLU A 28 -12.83 -11.12 9.28
N ASN A 29 -13.67 -11.64 10.19
CA ASN A 29 -13.55 -11.37 11.64
C ASN A 29 -12.52 -12.24 12.39
N SER A 30 -11.57 -12.88 11.71
CA SER A 30 -10.42 -13.47 12.39
C SER A 30 -9.12 -12.99 11.77
N ALA A 31 -8.19 -12.53 12.62
CA ALA A 31 -6.89 -12.05 12.20
C ALA A 31 -6.08 -13.08 11.40
N VAL A 32 -6.25 -14.39 11.69
CA VAL A 32 -5.54 -15.48 11.01
C VAL A 32 -6.09 -15.70 9.59
N PHE A 33 -7.42 -15.68 9.44
CA PHE A 33 -8.06 -15.73 8.12
C PHE A 33 -7.71 -14.50 7.30
N GLY A 34 -7.70 -13.31 7.91
CA GLY A 34 -7.28 -12.07 7.24
C GLY A 34 -5.80 -12.06 6.83
N GLN A 35 -4.89 -12.61 7.65
CA GLN A 35 -3.48 -12.73 7.24
C GLN A 35 -3.31 -13.70 6.07
N SER A 36 -4.06 -14.81 6.06
CA SER A 36 -4.00 -15.80 4.98
C SER A 36 -4.54 -15.19 3.68
N SER A 37 -5.67 -14.50 3.73
CA SER A 37 -6.27 -13.86 2.56
C SER A 37 -5.37 -12.77 1.96
N VAL A 38 -4.72 -11.95 2.79
CA VAL A 38 -3.78 -10.92 2.31
C VAL A 38 -2.51 -11.52 1.71
N LYS A 39 -1.97 -12.61 2.26
CA LYS A 39 -0.80 -13.29 1.68
C LYS A 39 -1.12 -13.90 0.31
N GLU A 40 -2.31 -14.46 0.13
CA GLU A 40 -2.79 -14.94 -1.17
C GLU A 40 -2.98 -13.78 -2.16
N ALA A 41 -3.52 -12.64 -1.70
CA ALA A 41 -3.63 -11.44 -2.51
C ALA A 41 -2.26 -10.93 -2.96
N LEU A 42 -1.28 -10.87 -2.04
CA LEU A 42 0.12 -10.52 -2.34
C LEU A 42 0.71 -11.44 -3.42
N TYR A 43 0.56 -12.76 -3.27
CA TYR A 43 1.02 -13.71 -4.27
C TYR A 43 0.38 -13.47 -5.63
N THR A 44 -0.95 -13.28 -5.65
CA THR A 44 -1.71 -13.07 -6.87
C THR A 44 -1.23 -11.82 -7.62
N VAL A 45 -1.17 -10.67 -6.95
CA VAL A 45 -0.76 -9.42 -7.61
C VAL A 45 0.70 -9.45 -8.05
N ALA A 46 1.60 -10.06 -7.27
CA ALA A 46 3.00 -10.19 -7.67
C ALA A 46 3.16 -11.08 -8.91
N GLU A 47 2.41 -12.18 -9.00
CA GLU A 47 2.43 -13.08 -10.15
C GLU A 47 1.84 -12.47 -11.42
N GLU A 48 0.81 -11.63 -11.27
CA GLU A 48 0.23 -10.85 -12.38
C GLU A 48 1.22 -9.78 -12.89
N CYS A 49 1.96 -9.15 -11.99
CA CYS A 49 2.88 -8.05 -12.29
C CYS A 49 4.35 -8.49 -12.49
N ARG A 50 4.63 -9.79 -12.62
CA ARG A 50 6.01 -10.30 -12.81
C ARG A 50 6.60 -10.04 -14.21
N SER A 51 5.75 -9.72 -15.18
CA SER A 51 6.17 -9.49 -16.56
C SER A 51 6.34 -7.99 -16.80
N PRO A 52 7.36 -7.55 -17.56
CA PRO A 52 7.50 -6.15 -17.91
C PRO A 52 6.25 -5.63 -18.64
N ASN A 53 5.95 -4.34 -18.48
CA ASN A 53 4.83 -3.67 -19.14
C ASN A 53 3.47 -4.34 -18.84
N TRP A 54 3.30 -4.85 -17.62
CA TRP A 54 2.06 -5.53 -17.19
C TRP A 54 0.84 -4.60 -17.19
N ASP A 55 1.06 -3.29 -17.11
CA ASP A 55 0.03 -2.25 -17.17
C ASP A 55 -0.22 -1.72 -18.60
N GLY A 56 0.63 -2.06 -19.57
CA GLY A 56 0.59 -1.50 -20.92
C GLY A 56 1.22 -0.10 -21.08
N TYR A 57 1.79 0.47 -20.01
CA TYR A 57 2.39 1.80 -19.97
C TYR A 57 3.88 1.79 -19.58
N GLY A 58 4.52 0.63 -19.64
CA GLY A 58 5.94 0.45 -19.41
C GLY A 58 6.30 0.10 -17.98
N ALA A 59 5.36 -0.40 -17.17
CA ALA A 59 5.66 -0.77 -15.79
C ALA A 59 6.82 -1.76 -15.66
N VAL A 60 7.61 -1.55 -14.61
CA VAL A 60 8.69 -2.42 -14.18
C VAL A 60 8.07 -3.69 -13.56
N PRO A 61 8.61 -4.88 -13.86
CA PRO A 61 8.12 -6.10 -13.25
C PRO A 61 8.43 -6.14 -11.75
N VAL A 62 7.54 -6.76 -10.99
CA VAL A 62 7.80 -7.07 -9.57
C VAL A 62 9.01 -7.98 -9.48
N SER A 63 10.02 -7.56 -8.70
CA SER A 63 11.19 -8.38 -8.41
C SER A 63 10.90 -9.44 -7.34
N GLU A 64 11.60 -10.56 -7.40
CA GLU A 64 11.54 -11.58 -6.35
C GLU A 64 11.90 -11.02 -4.97
N GLU A 65 12.86 -10.08 -4.92
CA GLU A 65 13.28 -9.45 -3.67
C GLU A 65 12.19 -8.55 -3.10
N ALA A 66 11.52 -7.73 -3.92
CA ALA A 66 10.37 -6.93 -3.48
C ALA A 66 9.25 -7.82 -2.92
N TYR A 67 8.89 -8.90 -3.63
CA TYR A 67 7.92 -9.88 -3.14
C TYR A 67 8.33 -10.48 -1.79
N ARG A 68 9.60 -10.89 -1.66
CA ARG A 68 10.12 -11.50 -0.43
C ARG A 68 10.10 -10.52 0.74
N LEU A 69 10.42 -9.25 0.51
CA LEU A 69 10.38 -8.20 1.53
C LEU A 69 8.94 -7.87 1.93
N ALA A 70 8.03 -7.76 0.96
CA ALA A 70 6.60 -7.57 1.18
C ALA A 70 5.97 -8.72 2.00
N TYR A 71 6.33 -9.97 1.68
CA TYR A 71 5.87 -11.13 2.46
C TYR A 71 6.34 -11.04 3.91
N ARG A 72 7.61 -10.70 4.14
CA ARG A 72 8.17 -10.53 5.50
C ARG A 72 7.53 -9.36 6.24
N PHE A 73 7.17 -8.30 5.54
CA PHE A 73 6.46 -7.18 6.15
C PHE A 73 5.10 -7.63 6.68
N LEU A 74 4.34 -8.43 5.92
CA LEU A 74 3.09 -9.03 6.40
C LEU A 74 3.30 -9.96 7.60
N GLU A 75 4.40 -10.71 7.64
CA GLU A 75 4.75 -11.55 8.81
C GLU A 75 5.11 -10.73 10.04
N ALA A 76 5.66 -9.52 9.86
CA ALA A 76 6.02 -8.62 10.94
C ALA A 76 4.82 -7.85 11.51
N LEU A 77 3.65 -7.87 10.84
CA LEU A 77 2.43 -7.23 11.34
C LEU A 77 1.90 -7.97 12.58
N PRO A 78 1.70 -7.27 13.72
CA PRO A 78 1.11 -7.86 14.90
C PRO A 78 -0.27 -8.48 14.64
N LEU A 79 -0.56 -9.58 15.34
CA LEU A 79 -1.89 -10.19 15.32
C LEU A 79 -2.95 -9.18 15.82
N GLY A 80 -4.06 -9.07 15.10
CA GLY A 80 -5.15 -8.16 15.43
C GLY A 80 -5.07 -6.79 14.76
N TYR A 81 -3.98 -6.48 14.07
CA TYR A 81 -3.95 -5.31 13.18
C TYR A 81 -4.96 -5.48 12.05
N ALA A 82 -5.51 -4.36 11.58
CA ALA A 82 -6.31 -4.36 10.37
C ALA A 82 -5.44 -4.83 9.21
N MET A 83 -5.97 -5.71 8.38
CA MET A 83 -5.26 -6.22 7.22
C MET A 83 -5.32 -5.21 6.08
N PRO A 84 -4.20 -4.91 5.41
CA PRO A 84 -4.18 -3.97 4.29
C PRO A 84 -4.73 -4.59 3.01
N THR A 85 -5.12 -3.75 2.06
CA THR A 85 -5.18 -4.14 0.65
C THR A 85 -3.78 -4.08 0.04
N VAL A 86 -3.50 -4.96 -0.93
CA VAL A 86 -2.18 -5.07 -1.58
C VAL A 86 -2.27 -4.64 -3.03
N GLY A 87 -1.28 -3.89 -3.50
CA GLY A 87 -1.12 -3.48 -4.90
C GLY A 87 0.34 -3.47 -5.33
N VAL A 88 0.56 -3.16 -6.61
CA VAL A 88 1.88 -2.98 -7.21
C VAL A 88 1.91 -1.64 -7.93
N GLU A 89 2.95 -0.86 -7.68
CA GLU A 89 3.19 0.42 -8.36
C GLU A 89 3.93 0.21 -9.70
N PRO A 90 3.82 1.14 -10.67
CA PRO A 90 4.47 0.99 -11.97
C PRO A 90 6.00 0.85 -11.93
N ASP A 91 6.64 1.21 -10.83
CA ASP A 91 8.07 1.04 -10.60
C ASP A 91 8.45 -0.33 -10.02
N GLY A 92 7.47 -1.22 -9.85
CA GLY A 92 7.66 -2.59 -9.35
C GLY A 92 7.68 -2.70 -7.83
N GLN A 93 7.41 -1.60 -7.11
CA GLN A 93 7.23 -1.63 -5.65
C GLN A 93 5.90 -2.27 -5.28
N ILE A 94 5.86 -2.89 -4.10
CA ILE A 94 4.64 -3.48 -3.55
C ILE A 94 4.09 -2.57 -2.47
N THR A 95 2.79 -2.29 -2.57
CA THR A 95 2.12 -1.29 -1.74
C THR A 95 1.03 -1.94 -0.89
N PHE A 96 1.00 -1.53 0.37
CA PHE A 96 0.01 -1.92 1.36
C PHE A 96 -0.81 -0.70 1.76
N GLU A 97 -2.13 -0.79 1.62
CA GLU A 97 -3.02 0.31 1.92
C GLU A 97 -4.02 -0.05 3.02
N TRP A 98 -4.14 0.84 3.98
CA TRP A 98 -5.20 0.83 4.98
C TRP A 98 -6.11 2.02 4.73
N HIS A 99 -7.37 1.73 4.42
CA HIS A 99 -8.40 2.76 4.25
C HIS A 99 -9.47 2.60 5.33
N ARG A 100 -9.56 3.57 6.24
CA ARG A 100 -10.65 3.65 7.24
C ARG A 100 -11.73 4.65 6.84
N SER A 101 -11.33 5.77 6.25
CA SER A 101 -12.22 6.77 5.65
C SER A 101 -11.42 7.69 4.73
N ALA A 102 -12.09 8.58 4.00
CA ALA A 102 -11.46 9.57 3.12
C ALA A 102 -10.40 10.46 3.79
N ARG A 103 -10.42 10.58 5.12
CA ARG A 103 -9.38 11.33 5.89
C ARG A 103 -8.61 10.46 6.88
N ARG A 104 -8.70 9.13 6.76
CA ARG A 104 -7.95 8.17 7.59
C ARG A 104 -7.42 7.07 6.68
N THR A 105 -6.25 7.32 6.09
CA THR A 105 -5.57 6.40 5.18
C THR A 105 -4.10 6.27 5.54
N LEU A 106 -3.53 5.10 5.24
CA LEU A 106 -2.10 4.84 5.27
C LEU A 106 -1.76 4.04 4.02
N SER A 107 -0.73 4.47 3.32
CA SER A 107 -0.08 3.72 2.25
C SER A 107 1.37 3.46 2.66
N VAL A 108 1.82 2.22 2.44
CA VAL A 108 3.17 1.75 2.75
C VAL A 108 3.69 0.98 1.55
N SER A 109 4.72 1.49 0.89
CA SER A 109 5.35 0.87 -0.28
C SER A 109 6.72 0.32 0.10
N ILE A 110 7.06 -0.85 -0.45
CA ILE A 110 8.34 -1.52 -0.18
C ILE A 110 9.14 -1.61 -1.47
N ASP A 111 10.33 -1.03 -1.45
CA ASP A 111 11.27 -1.09 -2.57
C ASP A 111 12.13 -2.37 -2.53
N PRO A 112 12.71 -2.78 -3.67
CA PRO A 112 13.61 -3.94 -3.74
C PRO A 112 14.88 -3.80 -2.89
N GLU A 113 15.25 -2.58 -2.50
CA GLU A 113 16.41 -2.28 -1.66
C GLU A 113 16.12 -2.45 -0.16
N GLY A 114 14.87 -2.73 0.21
CA GLY A 114 14.47 -2.92 1.61
C GLY A 114 14.23 -1.63 2.36
N ARG A 115 13.80 -0.55 1.69
CA ARG A 115 13.18 0.60 2.33
C ARG A 115 11.67 0.49 2.29
N VAL A 116 11.07 1.06 3.32
CA VAL A 116 9.64 1.26 3.47
C VAL A 116 9.36 2.73 3.31
N HIS A 117 8.64 3.08 2.26
CA HIS A 117 8.09 4.42 2.03
C HIS A 117 6.68 4.45 2.60
N TYR A 118 6.29 5.52 3.28
CA TYR A 118 4.93 5.62 3.81
C TYR A 118 4.34 7.01 3.67
N SER A 119 3.02 7.04 3.56
CA SER A 119 2.21 8.25 3.55
C SER A 119 0.92 8.00 4.32
N ALA A 120 0.61 8.86 5.28
CA ALA A 120 -0.55 8.77 6.14
C ALA A 120 -1.34 10.07 6.14
N LEU A 121 -2.66 9.92 6.10
CA LEU A 121 -3.64 10.97 6.35
C LEU A 121 -4.44 10.60 7.59
N LEU A 122 -4.34 11.40 8.65
CA LEU A 122 -5.00 11.19 9.95
C LEU A 122 -5.80 12.45 10.32
N GLY A 123 -7.01 12.55 9.78
CA GLY A 123 -7.87 13.73 9.87
C GLY A 123 -7.29 14.89 9.06
N ALA A 124 -6.83 15.93 9.76
CA ALA A 124 -6.15 17.07 9.15
C ALA A 124 -4.62 16.88 9.11
N ARG A 125 -4.08 15.90 9.83
CA ARG A 125 -2.65 15.62 9.89
C ARG A 125 -2.25 14.80 8.68
N LYS A 126 -1.19 15.23 8.01
CA LYS A 126 -0.48 14.44 7.00
C LYS A 126 0.88 14.08 7.52
N GLU A 127 1.35 12.91 7.15
CA GLU A 127 2.70 12.47 7.46
C GLU A 127 3.22 11.58 6.35
N HIS A 128 4.51 11.67 6.07
CA HIS A 128 5.19 10.79 5.13
C HIS A 128 6.63 10.61 5.58
N GLY A 129 7.27 9.56 5.08
CA GLY A 129 8.66 9.29 5.37
C GLY A 129 9.15 8.03 4.70
N GLU A 130 10.42 7.74 4.95
CA GLU A 130 11.08 6.50 4.56
C GLU A 130 11.81 5.92 5.77
N GLU A 131 11.79 4.61 5.91
CA GLU A 131 12.50 3.89 6.97
C GLU A 131 13.13 2.62 6.38
N PRO A 132 14.30 2.18 6.85
CA PRO A 132 14.85 0.90 6.44
C PRO A 132 14.03 -0.27 7.05
N PHE A 133 13.89 -1.35 6.30
CA PHE A 133 13.17 -2.55 6.73
C PHE A 133 14.10 -3.74 6.97
N PHE A 134 14.33 -4.04 8.25
CA PHE A 134 15.20 -5.14 8.69
C PHE A 134 14.41 -6.35 9.20
N ARG A 135 13.29 -6.71 8.52
CA ARG A 135 12.36 -7.80 8.90
C ARG A 135 11.55 -7.56 10.19
N GLU A 136 11.70 -6.40 10.79
CA GLU A 136 10.87 -5.93 11.89
C GLU A 136 10.05 -4.75 11.39
N LEU A 137 8.80 -4.66 11.83
CA LEU A 137 7.92 -3.56 11.47
C LEU A 137 8.56 -2.25 11.98
N PRO A 138 8.85 -1.26 11.11
CA PRO A 138 9.38 0.01 11.57
C PRO A 138 8.44 0.62 12.60
N GLN A 139 8.97 1.05 13.75
CA GLN A 139 8.16 1.53 14.87
C GLN A 139 7.13 2.58 14.42
N ARG A 140 7.56 3.49 13.55
CA ARG A 140 6.70 4.56 13.05
C ARG A 140 5.51 4.05 12.23
N VAL A 141 5.72 3.03 11.40
CA VAL A 141 4.65 2.41 10.61
C VAL A 141 3.65 1.73 11.53
N GLY A 142 4.11 1.02 12.58
CA GLY A 142 3.23 0.44 13.60
C GLY A 142 2.36 1.49 14.30
N GLU A 143 2.97 2.59 14.75
CA GLU A 143 2.25 3.70 15.38
C GLU A 143 1.19 4.34 14.46
N LEU A 144 1.47 4.41 13.15
CA LEU A 144 0.52 4.90 12.16
C LEU A 144 -0.66 3.94 11.96
N ILE A 145 -0.41 2.62 11.93
CA ILE A 145 -1.48 1.61 11.85
C ILE A 145 -2.40 1.69 13.08
N ASP A 146 -1.84 1.81 14.28
CA ASP A 146 -2.61 1.97 15.52
C ASP A 146 -3.45 3.26 15.52
N SER A 147 -2.87 4.35 14.99
CA SER A 147 -3.54 5.65 14.88
C SER A 147 -4.77 5.63 13.95
N LEU A 148 -4.83 4.70 12.99
CA LEU A 148 -6.01 4.52 12.14
C LEU A 148 -7.21 3.92 12.87
N GLY A 149 -6.97 3.08 13.89
CA GLY A 149 -8.01 2.45 14.71
C GLY A 149 -8.55 3.34 15.84
N SER A 150 -7.82 4.40 16.17
CA SER A 150 -8.22 5.35 17.22
C SER A 150 -9.29 6.33 16.70
N PRO A 151 -10.36 6.62 17.49
CA PRO A 151 -11.46 7.50 17.08
C PRO A 151 -11.03 8.92 16.70
#